data_AF-A0A927XBE1-F1
#
_entry.id   AF-A0A927XBE1-F1
#
_cell.length_a   1.000
_cell.length_b   1.000
_cell.length_c   1.000
_cell.angle_alpha   90.00
_cell.angle_beta   90.00
_cell.angle_gamma   90.00
#
_symmetry.space_group_name_H-M   'P 1'
#
loop_
_entity.id
_entity.type
_entity.pdbx_description
1 polymer ?
#
loop_
_entity_poly.entity_id
_entity_poly.type
_entity_poly.pdbx_seq_one_letter_code
_entity_poly.pdbx_strand_id
1 'polypeptide(L)'
;MIFKRLSEIATIEISGVDKKTVESEIPVKLCNFTDVYYNWEIDSSYSEKFMSATAKQSEIDKFTLKKGDVVITKDSETKEDIGISCLIKEDLENTILGYHCALIRPNKNIDGGYLNACLQSSLARKYFSNQASGSGQRYTLTLTGIGSVKIPIIPYEEQIKIAQVFSNINKKISVNNKINDNLQYC
;
A
#
# COMPACT_ATOMS: atom_id res chain seq x y z
N MET A 1 5.80 24.03 11.01
CA MET A 1 5.46 22.83 10.21
C MET A 1 4.09 22.35 10.66
N ILE A 2 3.12 22.25 9.75
CA ILE A 2 1.74 21.84 10.06
C ILE A 2 1.64 20.33 9.86
N PHE A 3 0.97 19.65 10.80
CA PHE A 3 0.67 18.22 10.69
C PHE A 3 -0.84 18.03 10.63
N LYS A 4 -1.31 17.10 9.80
CA LYS A 4 -2.70 16.65 9.76
C LYS A 4 -2.77 15.15 9.98
N ARG A 5 -3.89 14.67 10.52
CA ARG A 5 -4.17 13.23 10.54
C ARG A 5 -4.38 12.76 9.10
N LEU A 6 -4.02 11.51 8.83
CA LEU A 6 -4.22 10.92 7.52
C LEU A 6 -5.69 10.96 7.08
N SER A 7 -6.63 10.73 7.99
CA SER A 7 -8.06 10.80 7.71
C SER A 7 -8.57 12.20 7.32
N GLU A 8 -7.81 13.26 7.57
CA GLU A 8 -8.14 14.62 7.14
C GLU A 8 -7.69 14.92 5.70
N ILE A 9 -6.83 14.06 5.13
CA ILE A 9 -6.16 14.32 3.85
C ILE A 9 -6.27 13.16 2.84
N ALA A 10 -6.89 12.05 3.23
CA ALA A 10 -7.10 10.88 2.39
C ALA A 10 -8.38 10.12 2.80
N THR A 11 -9.02 9.45 1.85
CA THR A 11 -10.01 8.42 2.17
C THR A 11 -9.29 7.11 2.45
N ILE A 12 -9.77 6.36 3.43
CA ILE A 12 -9.16 5.10 3.87
C ILE A 12 -10.24 4.03 3.87
N GLU A 13 -9.96 2.90 3.23
CA GLU A 13 -10.88 1.78 3.12
C GLU A 13 -10.14 0.48 3.44
N ILE A 14 -10.72 -0.37 4.29
CA ILE A 14 -10.17 -1.70 4.56
C ILE A 14 -10.74 -2.67 3.52
N SER A 15 -9.88 -3.38 2.80
CA SER A 15 -10.35 -4.36 1.82
C SER A 15 -10.93 -5.59 2.52
N GLY A 16 -12.09 -6.02 2.03
CA GLY A 16 -12.75 -7.27 2.40
C GLY A 16 -12.54 -8.40 1.40
N VAL A 17 -11.84 -8.14 0.29
CA VAL A 17 -11.82 -9.02 -0.89
C VAL A 17 -10.96 -10.26 -0.65
N ASP A 18 -11.59 -11.44 -0.66
CA ASP A 18 -10.92 -12.74 -0.51
C ASP A 18 -10.34 -13.22 -1.85
N LYS A 19 -9.42 -14.19 -1.79
CA LYS A 19 -8.78 -14.84 -2.94
C LYS A 19 -9.64 -15.93 -3.60
N LYS A 20 -10.94 -15.98 -3.28
CA LYS A 20 -11.82 -17.04 -3.74
C LYS A 20 -12.31 -16.75 -5.16
N THR A 21 -12.62 -17.83 -5.87
CA THR A 21 -13.33 -17.79 -7.15
C THR A 21 -14.76 -18.25 -6.89
N VAL A 22 -15.71 -17.40 -7.26
CA VAL A 22 -17.15 -17.62 -7.15
C VAL A 22 -17.72 -17.46 -8.56
N GLU A 23 -18.43 -18.48 -9.04
CA GLU A 23 -18.88 -18.56 -10.44
C GLU A 23 -19.79 -17.40 -10.87
N SER A 24 -20.54 -16.81 -9.95
CA SER A 24 -21.45 -15.69 -10.20
C SER A 24 -20.80 -14.30 -10.11
N GLU A 25 -19.50 -14.23 -9.80
CA GLU A 25 -18.77 -12.98 -9.62
C GLU A 25 -17.87 -12.66 -10.82
N ILE A 26 -17.40 -11.42 -10.88
CA ILE A 26 -16.63 -10.90 -12.01
C ILE A 26 -15.15 -11.29 -11.83
N PRO A 27 -14.47 -11.84 -12.86
CA PRO A 27 -13.04 -12.14 -12.78
C PRO A 27 -12.18 -10.89 -12.61
N VAL A 28 -11.26 -10.94 -11.65
CA VAL A 28 -10.35 -9.83 -11.30
C VAL A 28 -8.93 -10.33 -11.03
N LYS A 29 -7.97 -9.40 -11.05
CA LYS A 29 -6.63 -9.58 -10.50
C LYS A 29 -6.58 -9.04 -9.07
N LEU A 30 -5.89 -9.75 -8.19
CA LEU A 30 -5.82 -9.43 -6.76
C LEU A 30 -4.39 -9.05 -6.36
N CYS A 31 -4.21 -7.79 -5.99
CA CYS A 31 -2.99 -7.29 -5.35
C CYS A 31 -3.06 -7.63 -3.86
N ASN A 32 -2.26 -8.59 -3.42
CA ASN A 32 -2.32 -9.17 -2.08
C ASN A 32 -1.27 -8.60 -1.14
N PHE A 33 -1.30 -9.07 0.12
CA PHE A 33 -0.34 -8.70 1.16
C PHE A 33 1.11 -8.76 0.68
N THR A 34 1.54 -9.85 0.04
CA THR A 34 2.93 -10.04 -0.38
C THR A 34 3.34 -9.06 -1.48
N ASP A 35 2.42 -8.72 -2.38
CA ASP A 35 2.67 -7.71 -3.42
C ASP A 35 2.95 -6.36 -2.78
N VAL A 36 2.14 -5.98 -1.79
CA VAL A 36 2.34 -4.73 -1.03
C VAL A 36 3.59 -4.77 -0.16
N TYR A 37 3.83 -5.88 0.55
CA TYR A 37 4.87 -6.00 1.55
C TYR A 37 6.28 -5.91 0.97
N TYR A 38 6.51 -6.52 -0.20
CA TYR A 38 7.85 -6.60 -0.79
C TYR A 38 8.18 -5.46 -1.76
N ASN A 39 7.23 -4.57 -2.08
CA ASN A 39 7.41 -3.55 -3.11
C ASN A 39 7.19 -2.15 -2.54
N TRP A 40 8.11 -1.24 -2.87
CA TRP A 40 7.94 0.17 -2.55
C TRP A 40 6.90 0.85 -3.44
N GLU A 41 6.86 0.46 -4.72
CA GLU A 41 5.85 0.86 -5.69
C GLU A 41 5.50 -0.31 -6.62
N ILE A 42 4.27 -0.28 -7.14
CA ILE A 42 3.71 -1.23 -8.10
C ILE A 42 3.24 -0.45 -9.33
N ASP A 43 3.54 -0.99 -10.51
CA ASP A 43 3.09 -0.49 -11.81
C ASP A 43 2.47 -1.61 -12.64
N SER A 44 2.08 -1.32 -13.88
CA SER A 44 1.45 -2.28 -14.78
C SER A 44 2.31 -3.52 -15.09
N SER A 45 3.63 -3.48 -14.87
CA SER A 45 4.52 -4.64 -15.08
C SER A 45 4.30 -5.78 -14.09
N TYR A 46 3.50 -5.55 -13.04
CA TYR A 46 3.12 -6.56 -12.05
C TYR A 46 1.82 -7.29 -12.40
N SER A 47 1.07 -6.85 -13.42
CA SER A 47 -0.27 -7.36 -13.75
C SER A 47 -0.34 -8.89 -13.89
N GLU A 48 0.65 -9.49 -14.55
CA GLU A 48 0.75 -10.94 -14.76
C GLU A 48 1.12 -11.73 -13.49
N LYS A 49 1.71 -11.05 -12.50
CA LYS A 49 2.10 -11.67 -11.22
C LYS A 49 0.94 -11.75 -10.23
N PHE A 50 -0.09 -10.93 -10.43
CA PHE A 50 -1.23 -10.93 -9.54
C PHE A 50 -2.05 -12.20 -9.68
N MET A 51 -2.48 -12.69 -8.52
CA MET A 51 -3.40 -13.80 -8.39
C MET A 51 -4.72 -13.48 -9.11
N SER A 52 -5.27 -14.46 -9.82
CA SER A 52 -6.64 -14.36 -10.34
C SER A 52 -7.65 -14.73 -9.24
N ALA A 53 -8.72 -13.96 -9.14
CA ALA A 53 -9.84 -14.19 -8.22
C ALA A 53 -11.15 -13.71 -8.86
N THR A 54 -12.24 -13.72 -8.11
CA THR A 54 -13.48 -13.02 -8.50
C THR A 54 -13.89 -12.02 -7.42
N ALA A 55 -14.68 -11.03 -7.82
CA ALA A 55 -15.25 -10.07 -6.88
C ALA A 55 -16.61 -9.55 -7.34
N LYS A 56 -17.37 -9.01 -6.39
CA LYS A 56 -18.62 -8.30 -6.66
C LYS A 56 -18.33 -6.94 -7.28
N GLN A 57 -19.25 -6.43 -8.10
CA GLN A 57 -19.14 -5.08 -8.66
C GLN A 57 -18.88 -4.01 -7.59
N SER A 58 -19.56 -4.10 -6.43
CA SER A 58 -19.35 -3.16 -5.32
C SER A 58 -17.95 -3.18 -4.70
N GLU A 59 -17.25 -4.32 -4.77
CA GLU A 59 -15.87 -4.44 -4.32
C GLU A 59 -14.92 -3.87 -5.37
N ILE A 60 -15.20 -4.13 -6.65
CA ILE A 60 -14.46 -3.56 -7.78
C ILE A 60 -14.50 -2.03 -7.70
N ASP A 61 -15.70 -1.45 -7.61
CA ASP A 61 -15.88 0.01 -7.57
C ASP A 61 -15.10 0.68 -6.44
N LYS A 62 -14.95 0.00 -5.30
CA LYS A 62 -14.24 0.50 -4.12
C LYS A 62 -12.74 0.28 -4.18
N PHE A 63 -12.31 -0.91 -4.61
CA PHE A 63 -10.96 -1.40 -4.39
C PHE A 63 -10.10 -1.49 -5.65
N THR A 64 -10.61 -1.08 -6.83
CA THR A 64 -9.76 -0.86 -8.01
C THR A 64 -8.64 0.11 -7.69
N LEU A 65 -7.42 -0.36 -7.95
CA LEU A 65 -6.18 0.37 -7.69
C LEU A 65 -5.92 1.39 -8.80
N LYS A 66 -5.75 2.65 -8.38
CA LYS A 66 -5.54 3.78 -9.28
C LYS A 66 -4.20 4.43 -9.02
N LYS A 67 -3.69 5.14 -10.03
CA LYS A 67 -2.47 5.92 -9.92
C LYS A 67 -2.55 6.90 -8.73
N GLY A 68 -1.52 6.86 -7.90
CA GLY A 68 -1.40 7.72 -6.72
C GLY A 68 -2.06 7.15 -5.46
N ASP A 69 -2.76 6.02 -5.55
CA ASP A 69 -3.19 5.29 -4.36
C ASP A 69 -1.97 4.81 -3.57
N VAL A 70 -2.11 4.79 -2.24
CA VAL A 70 -1.16 4.16 -1.33
C VAL A 70 -1.88 3.02 -0.64
N VAL A 71 -1.27 1.84 -0.64
CA VAL A 71 -1.85 0.65 -0.01
C VAL A 71 -0.97 0.23 1.14
N ILE A 72 -1.55 -0.24 2.24
CA ILE A 72 -0.78 -0.68 3.42
C ILE A 72 -1.18 -2.07 3.89
N THR A 73 -0.24 -2.79 4.46
CA THR A 73 -0.53 -4.04 5.18
C THR A 73 -1.28 -3.72 6.47
N LYS A 74 -2.51 -4.23 6.60
CA LYS A 74 -3.36 -3.98 7.78
C LYS A 74 -3.20 -5.09 8.83
N ASP A 75 -2.87 -6.30 8.40
CA ASP A 75 -2.61 -7.44 9.27
C ASP A 75 -1.17 -7.92 9.09
N SER A 76 -0.54 -8.42 10.15
CA SER A 76 0.78 -9.05 10.09
C SER A 76 0.97 -10.05 11.24
N GLU A 77 1.98 -10.92 11.14
CA GLU A 77 2.35 -11.85 12.21
C GLU A 77 3.15 -11.17 13.33
N THR A 78 3.87 -10.09 12.99
CA THR A 78 4.64 -9.27 13.95
C THR A 78 4.11 -7.83 13.97
N LYS A 79 4.40 -7.09 15.04
CA LYS A 79 4.05 -5.66 15.09
C LYS A 79 5.00 -4.82 14.26
N GLU A 80 6.20 -5.31 14.00
CA GLU A 80 7.25 -4.62 13.27
C GLU A 80 6.99 -4.62 11.76
N ASP A 81 6.29 -5.66 11.27
CA ASP A 81 5.97 -5.86 9.85
C ASP A 81 4.56 -5.38 9.47
N ILE A 82 3.89 -4.61 10.35
CA ILE A 82 2.55 -4.07 10.12
C ILE A 82 2.60 -2.62 9.61
N GLY A 83 1.64 -2.24 8.76
CA GLY A 83 1.58 -0.88 8.21
C GLY A 83 2.66 -0.60 7.16
N ILE A 84 3.22 -1.64 6.54
CA ILE A 84 4.12 -1.50 5.39
C ILE A 84 3.31 -0.95 4.22
N SER A 85 3.81 0.13 3.62
CA SER A 85 3.09 0.87 2.57
C SER A 85 3.73 0.69 1.20
N CYS A 86 2.90 0.75 0.16
CA CYS A 86 3.30 0.66 -1.24
C CYS A 86 2.53 1.69 -2.08
N LEU A 87 3.22 2.32 -3.04
CA LEU A 87 2.64 3.26 -3.99
C LEU A 87 2.11 2.54 -5.24
N ILE A 88 0.88 2.87 -5.66
CA ILE A 88 0.37 2.49 -6.99
C ILE A 88 0.78 3.57 -7.99
N LYS A 89 1.68 3.23 -8.92
CA LYS A 89 2.33 4.18 -9.83
C LYS A 89 1.50 4.51 -11.06
N GLU A 90 0.65 3.57 -11.47
CA GLU A 90 -0.16 3.59 -12.69
C GLU A 90 -1.56 3.07 -12.39
N ASP A 91 -2.53 3.42 -13.23
CA ASP A 91 -3.86 2.82 -13.13
C ASP A 91 -3.76 1.34 -13.50
N LEU A 92 -4.24 0.47 -12.61
CA LEU A 92 -4.15 -0.98 -12.80
C LEU A 92 -5.50 -1.53 -13.23
N GLU A 93 -5.61 -1.87 -14.52
CA GLU A 93 -6.84 -2.43 -15.09
C GLU A 93 -7.22 -3.75 -14.40
N ASN A 94 -8.51 -3.88 -14.12
CA ASN A 94 -9.12 -5.07 -13.51
C ASN A 94 -8.40 -5.58 -12.24
N THR A 95 -7.66 -4.72 -11.54
CA THR A 95 -6.85 -5.09 -10.38
C THR A 95 -7.40 -4.42 -9.13
N ILE A 96 -7.72 -5.23 -8.12
CA ILE A 96 -8.28 -4.77 -6.86
C ILE A 96 -7.42 -5.20 -5.67
N LEU A 97 -7.57 -4.49 -4.55
CA LEU A 97 -6.80 -4.74 -3.33
C LEU A 97 -7.37 -5.93 -2.53
N GLY A 98 -6.50 -6.83 -2.05
CA GLY A 98 -6.90 -7.98 -1.22
C GLY A 98 -7.09 -7.70 0.27
N TYR A 99 -7.79 -8.63 0.94
CA TYR A 99 -8.30 -8.53 2.32
C TYR A 99 -7.28 -8.06 3.38
N HIS A 100 -6.03 -8.47 3.31
CA HIS A 100 -5.02 -8.16 4.35
C HIS A 100 -4.44 -6.73 4.24
N CYS A 101 -5.02 -5.89 3.37
CA CYS A 101 -4.54 -4.55 3.11
C CYS A 101 -5.64 -3.48 3.29
N ALA A 102 -5.21 -2.24 3.46
CA ALA A 102 -6.07 -1.07 3.43
C ALA A 102 -5.65 -0.15 2.27
N LEU A 103 -6.63 0.41 1.57
CA LEU A 103 -6.47 1.37 0.50
C LEU A 103 -6.54 2.79 1.08
N ILE A 104 -5.54 3.61 0.76
CA ILE A 104 -5.47 5.02 1.13
C ILE A 104 -5.42 5.82 -0.17
N ARG A 105 -6.47 6.59 -0.43
CA ARG A 105 -6.56 7.46 -1.61
C ARG A 105 -6.39 8.92 -1.18
N PRO A 106 -5.21 9.53 -1.42
CA PRO A 106 -4.95 10.90 -1.04
C PRO A 106 -5.87 11.88 -1.78
N ASN A 107 -6.17 13.01 -1.14
CA ASN A 107 -6.86 14.11 -1.81
C ASN A 107 -5.93 14.82 -2.82
N LYS A 108 -6.50 15.73 -3.61
CA LYS A 108 -5.82 16.41 -4.72
C LYS A 108 -4.56 17.20 -4.33
N ASN A 109 -4.38 17.53 -3.05
CA ASN A 109 -3.28 18.35 -2.55
C ASN A 109 -2.13 17.52 -1.95
N ILE A 110 -2.27 16.19 -1.96
CA ILE A 110 -1.28 15.26 -1.44
C ILE A 110 -0.81 14.33 -2.55
N ASP A 111 0.49 14.33 -2.82
CA ASP A 111 1.09 13.36 -3.74
C ASP A 111 1.17 11.98 -3.07
N GLY A 112 0.74 10.93 -3.78
CA GLY A 112 0.75 9.57 -3.27
C GLY A 112 2.14 9.04 -2.98
N GLY A 113 3.15 9.39 -3.79
CA GLY A 113 4.53 8.97 -3.56
C GLY A 113 5.15 9.65 -2.35
N TYR A 114 4.80 10.92 -2.12
CA TYR A 114 5.16 11.63 -0.89
C TYR A 114 4.51 10.99 0.34
N LEU A 115 3.20 10.68 0.26
CA LEU A 115 2.50 10.01 1.34
C LEU A 115 3.12 8.65 1.65
N ASN A 116 3.42 7.84 0.63
CA ASN A 116 4.13 6.57 0.78
C ASN A 116 5.49 6.75 1.49
N ALA A 117 6.29 7.75 1.08
CA ALA A 117 7.55 8.07 1.75
C ALA A 117 7.37 8.45 3.23
N CYS A 118 6.32 9.22 3.57
CA CYS A 118 6.00 9.55 4.96
C CYS A 118 5.62 8.30 5.77
N LEU A 119 4.78 7.42 5.20
CA LEU A 119 4.31 6.21 5.87
C LEU A 119 5.41 5.14 6.04
N GLN A 120 6.42 5.13 5.18
CA GLN A 120 7.61 4.29 5.34
C GLN A 120 8.67 4.85 6.30
N SER A 121 8.50 6.09 6.78
CA SER A 121 9.42 6.67 7.76
C SER A 121 9.44 5.85 9.05
N SER A 122 10.57 5.84 9.75
CA SER A 122 10.71 5.16 11.05
C SER A 122 9.66 5.63 12.07
N LEU A 123 9.27 6.90 12.02
CA LEU A 123 8.23 7.46 12.88
C LEU A 123 6.86 6.84 12.60
N ALA A 124 6.45 6.76 11.32
CA ALA A 124 5.17 6.17 10.94
C ALA A 124 5.15 4.65 11.19
N ARG A 125 6.23 3.92 10.87
CA ARG A 125 6.34 2.48 11.17
C ARG A 125 6.23 2.20 12.66
N LYS A 126 6.95 2.97 13.50
CA LYS A 126 6.84 2.84 14.96
C LYS A 126 5.45 3.20 15.48
N TYR A 127 4.81 4.20 14.87
CA TYR A 127 3.42 4.54 15.20
C TYR A 127 2.49 3.35 14.91
N PHE A 128 2.55 2.75 13.72
CA PHE A 128 1.70 1.60 13.38
C PHE A 128 1.95 0.39 14.27
N SER A 129 3.21 0.05 14.54
CA SER A 129 3.58 -1.00 15.50
C SER A 129 2.93 -0.77 16.88
N ASN A 130 2.93 0.47 17.36
CA ASN A 130 2.30 0.82 18.65
C ASN A 130 0.76 0.83 18.60
N GLN A 131 0.16 1.15 17.45
CA GLN A 131 -1.30 1.10 17.26
C GLN A 131 -1.83 -0.31 17.03
N ALA A 132 -0.96 -1.24 16.62
CA ALA A 132 -1.31 -2.61 16.33
C ALA A 132 -1.90 -3.30 17.57
N SER A 133 -3.10 -3.85 17.38
CA SER A 133 -3.83 -4.60 18.40
C SER A 133 -3.87 -6.08 18.02
N GLY A 134 -4.07 -6.95 19.01
CA GLY A 134 -3.99 -8.40 18.84
C GLY A 134 -2.92 -9.03 19.73
N SER A 135 -2.94 -10.35 19.78
CA SER A 135 -2.02 -11.18 20.56
C SER A 135 -1.85 -12.54 19.90
N GLY A 136 -0.72 -13.20 20.11
CA GLY A 136 -0.43 -14.50 19.47
C GLY A 136 0.16 -14.31 18.06
N GLN A 137 -0.44 -14.96 17.05
CA GLN A 137 0.11 -15.05 15.69
C GLN A 137 -0.39 -13.97 14.70
N ARG A 138 -1.25 -13.03 15.11
CA ARG A 138 -1.75 -12.00 14.20
C ARG A 138 -2.06 -10.69 14.91
N TYR A 139 -1.49 -9.62 14.37
CA TYR A 139 -1.76 -8.24 14.72
C TYR A 139 -2.55 -7.57 13.62
N THR A 140 -3.34 -6.55 13.98
CA THR A 140 -4.18 -5.81 13.04
C THR A 140 -4.21 -4.32 13.34
N LEU A 141 -4.37 -3.52 12.29
CA LEU A 141 -4.62 -2.08 12.35
C LEU A 141 -6.10 -1.79 12.08
N THR A 142 -6.71 -1.01 12.97
CA THR A 142 -8.06 -0.51 12.76
C THR A 142 -8.05 0.70 11.82
N LEU A 143 -9.19 1.00 11.19
CA LEU A 143 -9.36 2.19 10.36
C LEU A 143 -8.98 3.48 11.12
N THR A 144 -9.40 3.59 12.39
CA THR A 144 -9.07 4.72 13.26
C THR A 144 -7.58 4.80 13.56
N GLY A 145 -6.92 3.66 13.77
CA GLY A 145 -5.47 3.58 13.98
C GLY A 145 -4.69 4.05 12.75
N ILE A 146 -5.09 3.61 11.56
CA ILE A 146 -4.50 4.04 10.29
C ILE A 146 -4.71 5.54 10.10
N GLY A 147 -5.96 6.00 10.22
CA GLY A 147 -6.33 7.38 9.97
C GLY A 147 -5.73 8.41 10.93
N SER A 148 -5.29 7.99 12.12
CA SER A 148 -4.78 8.90 13.14
C SER A 148 -3.28 9.20 13.03
N VAL A 149 -2.54 8.55 12.13
CA VAL A 149 -1.13 8.88 11.87
C VAL A 149 -1.01 10.33 11.39
N LYS A 150 -0.01 11.04 11.90
CA LYS A 150 0.22 12.45 11.55
C LYS A 150 1.17 12.57 10.37
N ILE A 151 0.72 13.25 9.33
CA ILE A 151 1.48 13.52 8.11
C ILE A 151 1.87 15.00 8.08
N PRO A 152 3.15 15.34 7.86
CA PRO A 152 3.56 16.72 7.63
C PRO A 152 2.95 17.25 6.33
N ILE A 153 2.48 18.49 6.37
CA ILE A 153 1.91 19.17 5.19
C ILE A 153 2.93 20.19 4.69
N ILE A 154 3.40 19.97 3.46
CA ILE A 154 4.37 20.81 2.75
C ILE A 154 3.82 21.20 1.36
N PRO A 155 4.39 22.21 0.69
CA PRO A 155 3.98 22.58 -0.66
C PRO A 155 4.01 21.40 -1.64
N TYR A 156 3.01 21.30 -2.51
CA TYR A 156 2.83 20.15 -3.41
C TYR A 156 4.05 19.90 -4.32
N GLU A 157 4.71 20.96 -4.79
CA GLU A 157 5.94 20.83 -5.57
C GLU A 157 7.10 20.18 -4.79
N GLU A 158 7.20 20.43 -3.48
CA GLU A 158 8.18 19.77 -2.62
C GLU A 158 7.83 18.31 -2.38
N GLN A 159 6.54 17.99 -2.24
CA GLN A 159 6.05 16.62 -2.15
C GLN A 159 6.52 15.80 -3.35
N ILE A 160 6.34 16.33 -4.57
CA ILE A 160 6.79 15.68 -5.81
C ILE A 160 8.30 15.42 -5.79
N LYS A 161 9.11 16.42 -5.39
CA LYS A 161 10.58 16.26 -5.33
C LYS A 161 10.98 15.15 -4.36
N ILE A 162 10.36 15.09 -3.18
CA ILE A 162 10.61 14.03 -2.20
C ILE A 162 10.18 12.67 -2.75
N ALA A 163 8.99 12.58 -3.33
CA ALA A 163 8.47 11.35 -3.93
C ALA A 163 9.42 10.79 -5.02
N GLN A 164 9.96 11.67 -5.87
CA GLN A 164 10.92 11.29 -6.91
C GLN A 164 12.22 10.76 -6.33
N VAL A 165 12.77 11.39 -5.30
CA VAL A 165 14.01 10.93 -4.63
C VAL A 165 13.81 9.51 -4.08
N PHE A 166 12.75 9.27 -3.33
CA PHE A 166 12.48 7.94 -2.75
C PHE A 166 12.17 6.89 -3.82
N SER A 167 11.42 7.24 -4.87
CA SER A 167 11.16 6.33 -6.00
C SER A 167 12.47 5.92 -6.68
N ASN A 168 13.36 6.88 -6.98
CA ASN A 168 14.64 6.59 -7.62
C ASN A 168 15.55 5.70 -6.76
N ILE A 169 15.61 5.97 -5.44
CA ILE A 169 16.39 5.14 -4.51
C ILE A 169 15.84 3.71 -4.46
N ASN A 170 14.53 3.55 -4.31
CA ASN A 170 13.92 2.22 -4.20
C ASN A 170 13.98 1.43 -5.51
N LYS A 171 13.86 2.09 -6.67
CA LYS A 171 14.13 1.46 -7.96
C LYS A 171 15.55 0.91 -8.03
N LYS A 172 16.54 1.68 -7.56
CA LYS A 172 17.94 1.23 -7.54
C LYS A 172 18.15 0.05 -6.59
N ILE A 173 17.52 0.06 -5.41
CA ILE A 173 17.54 -1.07 -4.47
C ILE A 173 16.94 -2.32 -5.10
N SER A 174 15.77 -2.21 -5.74
CA SER A 174 15.10 -3.33 -6.41
C SER A 174 15.96 -3.96 -7.51
N VAL A 175 16.60 -3.13 -8.34
CA VAL A 175 17.55 -3.61 -9.37
C VAL A 175 18.74 -4.32 -8.74
N ASN A 176 19.33 -3.76 -7.68
CA ASN A 176 20.47 -4.37 -7.01
C ASN A 176 20.12 -5.73 -6.35
N ASN A 177 18.93 -5.84 -5.74
CA ASN A 177 18.47 -7.11 -5.15
C ASN A 177 18.32 -8.19 -6.22
N LYS A 178 17.71 -7.86 -7.38
CA LYS A 178 17.61 -8.81 -8.51
C LYS A 178 18.97 -9.28 -9.02
N ILE A 179 19.96 -8.39 -9.04
CA ILE A 179 21.35 -8.76 -9.42
C ILE A 179 21.92 -9.75 -8.40
N ASN A 180 21.77 -9.47 -7.10
CA ASN A 180 22.26 -10.34 -6.05
C ASN A 180 21.61 -11.73 -6.08
N ASP A 181 20.29 -11.80 -6.32
CA ASP A 181 19.57 -13.07 -6.42
C ASP A 181 20.11 -13.93 -7.57
N ASN A 182 20.41 -13.33 -8.74
CA ASN A 182 20.99 -14.05 -9.88
C ASN A 182 22.42 -14.56 -9.61
N LEU A 183 23.18 -13.88 -8.76
CA LEU A 183 24.54 -14.28 -8.40
C LEU A 183 24.59 -15.44 -7.41
N GLN A 184 23.53 -15.68 -6.63
CA GLN A 184 23.48 -16.82 -5.70
C GLN A 184 23.42 -18.18 -6.41
N TYR A 185 23.12 -18.19 -7.71
CA TYR A 185 23.02 -19.38 -8.54
C TYR A 185 24.18 -19.54 -9.54
N CYS A 186 25.19 -18.67 -9.44
CA CYS A 186 26.44 -18.76 -10.20
C CYS A 186 27.53 -19.39 -9.33
#